data_AF-A0A1C5II83-F1
#
_entry.id   AF-A0A1C5II83-F1
#
_cell.length_a   1.000
_cell.length_b   1.000
_cell.length_c   1.000
_cell.angle_alpha   90.00
_cell.angle_beta   90.00
_cell.angle_gamma   90.00
#
_symmetry.space_group_name_H-M   'P 1'
#
loop_
_entity.id
_entity.type
_entity.pdbx_description
1 polymer ?
#
loop_
_entity_poly.entity_id
_entity_poly.type
_entity_poly.pdbx_seq_one_letter_code
_entity_poly.pdbx_strand_id
1 'polypeptide(L)'
;MTLHLYARLALGAALLGAGVVAAPAAAVAAPEPETAKLAAVTEQDPDTGRNKKYLVGPDEVAPVVLGVTNVGDEPVEGVVVQVRVFDDLDLIRRYDNCWYSTWTNQDAAWCEFSDVLEADATLALTASIVKTAPNARADKLPAVVFRWASKEWADGRGGVEALAQADALPGTEVQRGTDGTLRLESRSLPLPETPRPINFAYVGLTTPPSPTPTGSPTASPTAGPTGSPSAPATTTPGADPSVPGGEDGGEGGGLPVTGAGTATLAGVGAVLLLLGGGGYLVARRRRTRFVA
;
A
#
# COMPACT_ATOMS: atom_id res chain seq x y z
N MET A 1 -88.34 8.17 40.26
CA MET A 1 -87.37 7.27 40.92
C MET A 1 -86.01 7.63 40.34
N THR A 2 -85.33 8.67 40.80
CA THR A 2 -84.85 8.98 42.17
C THR A 2 -83.63 8.12 42.54
N LEU A 3 -82.43 8.71 42.38
CA LEU A 3 -81.21 8.65 43.23
C LEU A 3 -80.59 7.25 43.54
N HIS A 4 -79.28 6.98 43.54
CA HIS A 4 -78.02 7.77 43.61
C HIS A 4 -76.89 7.01 42.79
N LEU A 5 -75.55 7.23 42.83
CA LEU A 5 -74.62 8.03 43.66
C LEU A 5 -73.33 8.45 42.86
N TYR A 6 -72.39 9.08 43.59
CA TYR A 6 -71.01 9.52 43.37
C TYR A 6 -69.99 8.38 43.06
N ALA A 7 -68.70 8.59 42.67
CA ALA A 7 -67.96 9.70 42.03
C ALA A 7 -66.47 9.33 41.78
N ARG A 8 -65.77 10.12 40.95
CA ARG A 8 -64.31 10.48 40.94
C ARG A 8 -63.20 9.50 40.45
N LEU A 9 -62.34 10.08 39.58
CA LEU A 9 -60.89 9.84 39.31
C LEU A 9 -60.47 8.47 38.69
N ALA A 10 -59.44 8.35 37.84
CA ALA A 10 -58.48 9.32 37.26
C ALA A 10 -57.83 8.82 35.95
N LEU A 11 -57.20 9.76 35.21
CA LEU A 11 -56.10 9.62 34.23
C LEU A 11 -56.05 8.37 33.31
N GLY A 12 -56.34 8.58 32.02
CA GLY A 12 -55.76 7.83 30.90
C GLY A 12 -54.86 8.76 30.08
N ALA A 13 -53.59 8.41 29.90
CA ALA A 13 -52.57 9.32 29.37
C ALA A 13 -52.71 9.63 27.86
N ALA A 14 -52.45 10.87 27.49
CA ALA A 14 -52.30 11.27 26.10
C ALA A 14 -50.92 10.83 25.56
N LEU A 15 -50.90 9.87 24.64
CA LEU A 15 -49.71 9.55 23.86
C LEU A 15 -49.56 10.57 22.73
N LEU A 16 -48.75 11.60 22.97
CA LEU A 16 -48.26 12.49 21.92
C LEU A 16 -47.31 11.70 21.00
N GLY A 17 -47.76 11.45 19.77
CA GLY A 17 -46.91 10.91 18.71
C GLY A 17 -45.85 11.94 18.30
N ALA A 18 -44.69 11.92 18.95
CA ALA A 18 -43.52 12.67 18.52
C ALA A 18 -42.99 12.05 17.22
N GLY A 19 -43.43 12.58 16.08
CA GLY A 19 -42.85 12.23 14.79
C GLY A 19 -41.37 12.59 14.78
N VAL A 20 -40.49 11.59 14.62
CA VAL A 20 -39.07 11.82 14.38
C VAL A 20 -38.93 12.42 13.00
N VAL A 21 -38.96 13.75 12.92
CA VAL A 21 -38.53 14.49 11.73
C VAL A 21 -37.02 14.31 11.66
N ALA A 22 -36.58 13.31 10.90
CA ALA A 22 -35.17 13.19 10.52
C ALA A 22 -34.83 14.45 9.71
N ALA A 23 -34.18 15.42 10.35
CA ALA A 23 -33.61 16.56 9.65
C ALA A 23 -32.68 16.01 8.57
N PRO A 24 -32.73 16.54 7.33
CA PRO A 24 -31.74 16.15 6.32
C PRO A 24 -30.37 16.46 6.91
N ALA A 25 -29.50 15.45 6.97
CA ALA A 25 -28.11 15.67 7.32
C ALA A 25 -27.59 16.80 6.44
N ALA A 26 -27.11 17.88 7.06
CA ALA A 26 -26.58 19.02 6.32
C ALA A 26 -25.51 18.47 5.37
N ALA A 27 -25.72 18.65 4.07
CA ALA A 27 -24.76 18.21 3.07
C ALA A 27 -23.50 19.05 3.29
N VAL A 28 -22.53 18.48 3.99
CA VAL A 28 -21.19 19.05 4.15
C VAL A 28 -20.69 19.30 2.72
N ALA A 29 -20.44 20.57 2.40
CA ALA A 29 -19.93 20.93 1.09
C ALA A 29 -18.66 20.10 0.83
N ALA A 30 -18.52 19.58 -0.39
CA ALA A 30 -17.31 18.86 -0.74
C ALA A 30 -16.11 19.79 -0.53
N PRO A 31 -15.06 19.38 0.19
CA PRO A 31 -13.91 20.23 0.45
C PRO A 31 -13.29 20.67 -0.88
N GLU A 32 -12.98 21.96 -0.97
CA GLU A 32 -12.49 22.64 -2.17
C GLU A 32 -11.28 21.89 -2.80
N PRO A 33 -11.09 22.01 -4.13
CA PRO A 33 -9.94 21.42 -4.80
C PRO A 33 -8.65 22.10 -4.34
N GLU A 34 -7.53 21.40 -4.52
CA GLU A 34 -6.20 21.99 -4.34
C GLU A 34 -6.01 23.14 -5.35
N THR A 35 -5.69 24.33 -4.84
CA THR A 35 -5.40 25.53 -5.63
C THR A 35 -3.90 25.71 -5.87
N ALA A 36 -3.06 25.25 -4.93
CA ALA A 36 -1.61 25.39 -5.04
C ALA A 36 -1.02 24.49 -6.14
N LYS A 37 -0.23 25.08 -7.04
CA LYS A 37 0.45 24.35 -8.12
C LYS A 37 1.77 23.76 -7.58
N LEU A 38 1.68 22.58 -6.95
CA LEU A 38 2.84 21.92 -6.33
C LEU A 38 3.41 20.78 -7.19
N ALA A 39 4.74 20.71 -7.25
CA ALA A 39 5.49 19.61 -7.85
C ALA A 39 6.24 18.84 -6.77
N ALA A 40 5.93 17.55 -6.59
CA ALA A 40 6.68 16.66 -5.73
C ALA A 40 8.01 16.29 -6.43
N VAL A 41 9.13 16.54 -5.77
CA VAL A 41 10.50 16.38 -6.31
C VAL A 41 11.37 15.52 -5.40
N THR A 42 12.36 14.86 -5.98
CA THR A 42 13.36 14.02 -5.31
C THR A 42 14.66 14.05 -6.10
N GLU A 43 15.74 13.49 -5.55
CA GLU A 43 16.97 13.32 -6.32
C GLU A 43 16.74 12.39 -7.52
N GLN A 44 17.32 12.75 -8.66
CA GLN A 44 17.43 11.87 -9.81
C GLN A 44 18.85 11.30 -9.91
N ASP A 45 18.93 10.11 -10.46
CA ASP A 45 20.15 9.49 -10.94
C ASP A 45 20.65 10.26 -12.19
N PRO A 46 21.90 10.75 -12.20
CA PRO A 46 22.38 11.68 -13.23
C PRO A 46 22.60 11.01 -14.60
N ASP A 47 22.80 9.68 -14.62
CA ASP A 47 23.05 8.93 -15.86
C ASP A 47 21.75 8.56 -16.57
N THR A 48 20.66 8.36 -15.82
CA THR A 48 19.36 7.91 -16.35
C THR A 48 18.26 8.97 -16.33
N GLY A 49 18.43 10.06 -15.59
CA GLY A 49 17.40 11.09 -15.38
C GLY A 49 16.16 10.60 -14.61
N ARG A 50 16.22 9.39 -14.02
CA ARG A 50 15.12 8.78 -13.25
C ARG A 50 15.30 9.05 -11.77
N ASN A 51 14.22 9.02 -11.00
CA ASN A 51 14.29 9.15 -9.55
C ASN A 51 15.27 8.11 -8.96
N LYS A 52 16.17 8.58 -8.11
CA LYS A 52 17.29 7.82 -7.56
C LYS A 52 16.81 6.62 -6.74
N LYS A 53 17.53 5.50 -6.87
CA LYS A 53 17.35 4.32 -6.00
C LYS A 53 18.41 4.30 -4.91
N TYR A 54 17.99 4.40 -3.66
CA TYR A 54 18.85 4.39 -2.48
C TYR A 54 19.04 2.94 -2.02
N LEU A 55 20.29 2.46 -2.05
CA LEU A 55 20.64 1.12 -1.55
C LEU A 55 21.09 1.21 -0.09
N VAL A 56 20.43 0.47 0.80
CA VAL A 56 20.73 0.40 2.24
C VAL A 56 20.60 -1.04 2.75
N GLY A 57 21.14 -1.35 3.92
CA GLY A 57 20.95 -2.65 4.58
C GLY A 57 19.53 -2.84 5.14
N PRO A 58 19.23 -4.02 5.70
CA PRO A 58 18.05 -4.22 6.56
C PRO A 58 18.16 -3.38 7.85
N ASP A 59 17.01 -3.00 8.43
CA ASP A 59 16.88 -2.10 9.59
C ASP A 59 17.43 -0.66 9.43
N GLU A 60 18.01 -0.32 8.27
CA GLU A 60 18.72 0.93 8.02
C GLU A 60 17.79 2.04 7.52
N VAL A 61 18.06 3.28 7.93
CA VAL A 61 17.37 4.49 7.45
C VAL A 61 17.76 4.76 6.00
N ALA A 62 16.81 4.68 5.07
CA ALA A 62 17.05 5.04 3.69
C ALA A 62 17.14 6.57 3.58
N PRO A 63 18.24 7.16 3.06
CA PRO A 63 18.40 8.62 2.98
C PRO A 63 17.61 9.22 1.81
N VAL A 64 16.31 8.89 1.71
CA VAL A 64 15.40 9.39 0.68
C VAL A 64 15.16 10.88 0.84
N VAL A 65 15.32 11.62 -0.24
CA VAL A 65 15.06 13.07 -0.28
C VAL A 65 13.67 13.30 -0.83
N LEU A 66 12.76 13.80 0.01
CA LEU A 66 11.39 14.12 -0.37
C LEU A 66 11.23 15.64 -0.32
N GLY A 67 10.88 16.26 -1.44
CA GLY A 67 10.75 17.71 -1.53
C GLY A 67 9.59 18.17 -2.40
N VAL A 68 9.36 19.48 -2.37
CA VAL A 68 8.30 20.17 -3.10
C VAL A 68 8.85 21.44 -3.74
N THR A 69 8.49 21.65 -4.99
CA THR A 69 8.67 22.91 -5.71
C THR A 69 7.30 23.56 -5.91
N ASN A 70 7.18 24.86 -5.65
CA ASN A 70 6.03 25.63 -6.10
C ASN A 70 6.23 25.97 -7.58
N VAL A 71 5.35 25.46 -8.44
CA VAL A 71 5.33 25.73 -9.89
C VAL A 71 4.15 26.64 -10.26
N GLY A 72 3.70 27.43 -9.30
CA GLY A 72 2.76 28.52 -9.46
C GLY A 72 3.39 29.87 -9.19
N ASP A 73 2.60 30.90 -9.49
CA ASP A 73 3.02 32.28 -9.60
C ASP A 73 2.84 33.07 -8.27
N GLU A 74 2.26 32.42 -7.26
CA GLU A 74 1.93 32.98 -5.94
C GLU A 74 2.58 32.13 -4.82
N PRO A 75 3.01 32.74 -3.70
CA PRO A 75 3.56 32.01 -2.56
C PRO A 75 2.49 31.14 -1.89
N VAL A 76 2.89 29.98 -1.38
CA VAL A 76 2.00 29.05 -0.67
C VAL A 76 2.29 29.11 0.83
N GLU A 77 1.30 29.52 1.63
CA GLU A 77 1.39 29.58 3.09
C GLU A 77 1.23 28.18 3.72
N GLY A 78 2.36 27.55 4.03
CA GLY A 78 2.38 26.22 4.63
C GLY A 78 2.05 25.08 3.66
N VAL A 79 2.67 23.94 3.91
CA VAL A 79 2.51 22.73 3.09
C VAL A 79 2.37 21.50 3.99
N VAL A 80 1.71 20.48 3.46
CA VAL A 80 1.65 19.16 4.09
C VAL A 80 2.23 18.10 3.16
N VAL A 81 2.84 17.06 3.73
CA VAL A 81 3.29 15.88 2.98
C VAL A 81 2.58 14.63 3.49
N GLN A 82 2.01 13.85 2.57
CA GLN A 82 1.70 12.44 2.76
C GLN A 82 2.93 11.64 2.34
N VAL A 83 3.43 10.76 3.20
CA VAL A 83 4.43 9.75 2.82
C VAL A 83 3.82 8.38 3.08
N ARG A 84 3.80 7.52 2.06
CA ARG A 84 3.33 6.13 2.14
C ARG A 84 4.45 5.16 1.79
N VAL A 85 4.57 4.14 2.61
CA VAL A 85 5.46 3.00 2.42
C VAL A 85 4.66 1.71 2.52
N PHE A 86 5.19 0.63 1.95
CA PHE A 86 4.48 -0.64 1.79
C PHE A 86 5.44 -1.82 2.00
N ASP A 87 4.86 -2.98 2.32
CA ASP A 87 5.57 -4.26 2.48
C ASP A 87 6.74 -4.18 3.49
N ASP A 88 8.00 -4.36 3.06
CA ASP A 88 9.17 -4.44 3.96
C ASP A 88 9.85 -3.05 4.19
N LEU A 89 9.09 -1.94 4.09
CA LEU A 89 9.50 -0.57 4.41
C LEU A 89 8.66 -0.01 5.58
N ASP A 90 9.33 0.58 6.57
CA ASP A 90 8.70 1.19 7.75
C ASP A 90 8.88 2.72 7.78
N LEU A 91 7.99 3.40 8.52
CA LEU A 91 8.14 4.83 8.86
C LEU A 91 8.78 5.04 10.24
N ILE A 92 9.62 6.08 10.36
CA ILE A 92 10.18 6.55 11.63
C ILE A 92 9.14 7.44 12.32
N ARG A 93 8.37 6.84 13.23
CA ARG A 93 7.16 7.45 13.81
C ARG A 93 7.40 8.36 15.02
N ARG A 94 8.30 9.34 14.89
CA ARG A 94 8.72 10.19 16.03
C ARG A 94 8.20 11.62 16.04
N TYR A 95 7.94 12.24 14.89
CA TYR A 95 7.88 13.70 14.81
C TYR A 95 6.54 14.31 15.24
N ASP A 96 6.59 15.37 16.04
CA ASP A 96 5.43 16.01 16.69
C ASP A 96 4.49 16.77 15.74
N ASN A 97 4.95 17.11 14.54
CA ASN A 97 4.16 17.65 13.44
C ASN A 97 3.65 16.58 12.48
N CYS A 98 3.81 15.29 12.81
CA CYS A 98 3.35 14.17 11.99
C CYS A 98 2.29 13.31 12.70
N TRP A 99 1.30 12.88 11.93
CA TRP A 99 0.33 11.85 12.29
C TRP A 99 0.55 10.60 11.44
N TYR A 100 0.52 9.45 12.09
CA TYR A 100 0.85 8.14 11.51
C TYR A 100 -0.36 7.23 11.53
N SER A 101 -0.63 6.58 10.39
CA SER A 101 -1.68 5.58 10.24
C SER A 101 -1.12 4.28 9.67
N THR A 102 -1.82 3.19 9.97
CA THR A 102 -1.47 1.84 9.50
C THR A 102 -2.65 1.18 8.80
N TRP A 103 -2.32 0.45 7.75
CA TRP A 103 -3.19 -0.49 7.04
C TRP A 103 -2.49 -1.86 6.96
N THR A 104 -3.14 -2.87 6.41
CA THR A 104 -2.65 -4.27 6.38
C THR A 104 -1.26 -4.48 5.80
N ASN A 105 -0.81 -3.61 4.90
CA ASN A 105 0.49 -3.69 4.21
C ASN A 105 0.99 -2.30 3.77
N GLN A 106 0.50 -1.24 4.41
CA GLN A 106 0.85 0.15 4.11
C GLN A 106 0.92 0.93 5.43
N ASP A 107 2.02 1.65 5.62
CA ASP A 107 2.12 2.71 6.61
C ASP A 107 1.99 4.07 5.90
N ALA A 108 1.34 5.03 6.55
CA ALA A 108 1.30 6.40 6.09
C ALA A 108 1.68 7.40 7.20
N ALA A 109 2.30 8.50 6.81
CA ALA A 109 2.47 9.70 7.63
C ALA A 109 1.87 10.90 6.89
N TRP A 110 1.15 11.75 7.62
CA TRP A 110 0.87 13.13 7.22
C TRP A 110 1.63 14.08 8.14
N CYS A 111 2.54 14.88 7.57
CA CYS A 111 3.30 15.87 8.31
C CYS A 111 2.96 17.29 7.85
N GLU A 112 2.87 18.22 8.79
CA GLU A 112 2.52 19.63 8.55
C GLU A 112 3.73 20.57 8.72
N PHE A 113 3.84 21.56 7.85
CA PHE A 113 4.86 22.60 7.87
C PHE A 113 4.23 23.97 7.67
N SER A 114 4.65 24.95 8.46
CA SER A 114 4.16 26.35 8.38
C SER A 114 5.08 27.27 7.57
N ASP A 115 6.11 26.71 6.95
CA ASP A 115 7.05 27.43 6.10
C ASP A 115 6.35 27.99 4.85
N VAL A 116 6.67 29.22 4.46
CA VAL A 116 6.17 29.82 3.21
C VAL A 116 6.99 29.28 2.03
N LEU A 117 6.31 28.72 1.04
CA LEU A 117 6.92 28.23 -0.19
C LEU A 117 6.69 29.26 -1.31
N GLU A 118 7.65 30.16 -1.47
CA GLU A 118 7.69 31.18 -2.54
C GLU A 118 7.56 30.57 -3.94
N ALA A 119 7.12 31.36 -4.92
CA ALA A 119 7.08 30.95 -6.33
C ALA A 119 8.47 30.49 -6.82
N ASP A 120 8.50 29.42 -7.62
CA ASP A 120 9.70 28.70 -8.10
C ASP A 120 10.64 28.14 -7.01
N ALA A 121 10.37 28.37 -5.72
CA ALA A 121 11.20 27.86 -4.64
C ALA A 121 11.02 26.36 -4.44
N THR A 122 12.08 25.70 -3.98
CA THR A 122 12.10 24.27 -3.66
C THR A 122 12.56 24.03 -2.23
N LEU A 123 11.73 23.31 -1.47
CA LEU A 123 12.01 22.86 -0.11
C LEU A 123 12.06 21.33 -0.05
N ALA A 124 12.86 20.77 0.86
CA ALA A 124 12.93 19.32 1.10
C ALA A 124 13.00 19.00 2.59
N LEU A 125 12.59 17.79 2.98
CA LEU A 125 12.72 17.31 4.36
C LEU A 125 14.19 17.30 4.81
N THR A 126 14.50 17.88 5.97
CA THR A 126 15.85 17.88 6.57
C THR A 126 16.30 16.50 7.06
N ALA A 127 15.37 15.56 7.21
CA ALA A 127 15.63 14.19 7.66
C ALA A 127 14.73 13.21 6.90
N SER A 128 15.27 12.02 6.60
CA SER A 128 14.44 10.93 6.12
C SER A 128 13.57 10.37 7.25
N ILE A 129 12.36 9.96 6.90
CA ILE A 129 11.43 9.25 7.78
C ILE A 129 11.19 7.79 7.33
N VAL A 130 11.98 7.27 6.40
CA VAL A 130 11.82 5.92 5.83
C VAL A 130 13.00 5.03 6.21
N LYS A 131 12.72 3.80 6.62
CA LYS A 131 13.72 2.75 6.84
C LYS A 131 13.28 1.42 6.24
N THR A 132 14.21 0.49 6.06
CA THR A 132 13.90 -0.91 5.76
C THR A 132 13.49 -1.64 7.03
N ALA A 133 12.62 -2.65 6.91
CA ALA A 133 12.32 -3.57 8.00
C ALA A 133 13.56 -4.41 8.38
N PRO A 134 13.66 -4.91 9.63
CA PRO A 134 14.82 -5.70 10.08
C PRO A 134 15.08 -6.98 9.26
N ASN A 135 14.03 -7.56 8.68
CA ASN A 135 14.04 -8.77 7.87
C ASN A 135 13.66 -8.50 6.41
N ALA A 136 13.88 -7.27 5.93
CA ALA A 136 13.47 -6.85 4.59
C ALA A 136 14.04 -7.73 3.47
N ARG A 137 13.26 -7.90 2.40
CA ARG A 137 13.64 -8.66 1.19
C ARG A 137 13.62 -7.76 -0.04
N ALA A 138 14.54 -8.01 -0.98
CA ALA A 138 14.73 -7.17 -2.16
C ALA A 138 13.51 -7.14 -3.11
N ASP A 139 12.68 -8.19 -3.12
CA ASP A 139 11.42 -8.26 -3.87
C ASP A 139 10.23 -7.58 -3.16
N LYS A 140 10.44 -7.09 -1.94
CA LYS A 140 9.44 -6.47 -1.05
C LYS A 140 9.76 -5.03 -0.67
N LEU A 141 10.62 -4.38 -1.45
CA LEU A 141 10.88 -2.94 -1.36
C LEU A 141 10.27 -2.22 -2.56
N PRO A 142 8.97 -1.89 -2.52
CA PRO A 142 8.32 -1.03 -3.52
C PRO A 142 8.79 0.43 -3.39
N ALA A 143 8.21 1.31 -4.20
CA ALA A 143 8.49 2.74 -4.11
C ALA A 143 7.88 3.36 -2.84
N VAL A 144 8.63 4.28 -2.24
CA VAL A 144 8.08 5.30 -1.32
C VAL A 144 7.23 6.24 -2.15
N VAL A 145 5.95 6.34 -1.84
CA VAL A 145 5.01 7.23 -2.52
C VAL A 145 4.82 8.47 -1.67
N PHE A 146 5.15 9.66 -2.19
CA PHE A 146 4.97 10.90 -1.46
C PHE A 146 4.14 11.91 -2.25
N ARG A 147 3.25 12.61 -1.54
CA ARG A 147 2.34 13.62 -2.09
C ARG A 147 2.41 14.89 -1.26
N TRP A 148 2.53 16.04 -1.91
CA TRP A 148 2.42 17.35 -1.28
C TRP A 148 1.06 17.99 -1.57
N ALA A 149 0.62 18.84 -0.65
CA ALA A 149 -0.57 19.67 -0.75
C ALA A 149 -0.33 20.98 0.03
N SER A 150 -1.13 22.01 -0.23
CA SER A 150 -1.14 23.23 0.60
C SER A 150 -1.67 22.90 2.00
N LYS A 151 -1.26 23.69 3.01
CA LYS A 151 -1.88 23.60 4.34
C LYS A 151 -3.36 23.99 4.28
N GLU A 152 -3.74 25.00 3.49
CA GLU A 152 -5.15 25.40 3.29
C GLU A 152 -6.03 24.22 2.83
N TRP A 153 -5.58 23.45 1.83
CA TRP A 153 -6.29 22.26 1.34
C TRP A 153 -6.46 21.18 2.43
N ALA A 154 -5.47 21.03 3.31
CA ALA A 154 -5.50 20.07 4.41
C ALA A 154 -6.43 20.53 5.53
N ASP A 155 -6.36 21.80 5.92
CA ASP A 155 -7.19 22.41 6.96
C ASP A 155 -8.67 22.38 6.56
N GLY A 156 -8.98 22.66 5.28
CA GLY A 156 -10.31 22.47 4.70
C GLY A 156 -10.85 21.03 4.72
N ARG A 157 -10.02 20.04 5.14
CA ARG A 157 -10.37 18.63 5.30
C ARG A 157 -10.27 18.15 6.76
N GLY A 158 -10.10 19.06 7.72
CA GLY A 158 -9.92 18.75 9.13
C GLY A 158 -8.46 18.56 9.57
N GLY A 159 -7.49 19.01 8.75
CA GLY A 159 -6.07 18.95 9.05
C GLY A 159 -5.44 17.57 8.85
N VAL A 160 -4.13 17.48 9.11
CA VAL A 160 -3.33 16.27 8.91
C VAL A 160 -3.77 15.07 9.76
N GLU A 161 -4.40 15.29 10.92
CA GLU A 161 -4.96 14.22 11.76
C GLU A 161 -6.14 13.52 11.07
N ALA A 162 -7.10 14.28 10.56
CA ALA A 162 -8.26 13.75 9.83
C ALA A 162 -7.85 13.05 8.52
N LEU A 163 -6.84 13.59 7.83
CA LEU A 163 -6.27 12.97 6.63
C LEU A 163 -5.57 11.63 6.96
N ALA A 164 -4.77 11.57 8.03
CA ALA A 164 -4.18 10.32 8.48
C ALA A 164 -5.25 9.29 8.88
N GLN A 165 -6.32 9.73 9.55
CA GLN A 165 -7.43 8.87 9.97
C GLN A 165 -8.25 8.33 8.79
N ALA A 166 -8.28 9.05 7.67
CA ALA A 166 -8.87 8.57 6.42
C ALA A 166 -8.01 7.52 5.68
N ASP A 167 -6.68 7.54 5.89
CA ASP A 167 -5.75 6.51 5.40
C ASP A 167 -5.64 5.28 6.34
N ALA A 168 -6.20 5.36 7.55
CA ALA A 168 -6.12 4.31 8.58
C ALA A 168 -7.12 3.17 8.36
N LEU A 169 -6.77 1.97 8.81
CA LEU A 169 -7.68 0.82 8.83
C LEU A 169 -8.99 1.15 9.61
N PRO A 170 -10.19 0.80 9.11
CA PRO A 170 -11.44 1.14 9.79
C PRO A 170 -11.49 0.60 11.22
N GLY A 171 -11.63 1.51 12.18
CA GLY A 171 -11.65 1.18 13.62
C GLY A 171 -10.29 1.20 14.31
N THR A 172 -9.21 1.62 13.65
CA THR A 172 -7.94 1.98 14.33
C THR A 172 -7.85 3.49 14.53
N GLU A 173 -7.21 3.91 15.63
CA GLU A 173 -6.88 5.30 15.91
C GLU A 173 -5.48 5.63 15.38
N VAL A 174 -5.33 6.83 14.81
CA VAL A 174 -4.03 7.35 14.38
C VAL A 174 -3.17 7.82 15.54
N GLN A 175 -1.85 7.78 15.34
CA GLN A 175 -0.86 8.09 16.37
C GLN A 175 -0.09 9.35 15.97
N ARG A 176 0.00 10.32 16.89
CA ARG A 176 0.87 11.48 16.73
C ARG A 176 2.28 11.14 17.19
N GLY A 177 3.30 11.65 16.50
CA GLY A 177 4.66 11.65 17.04
C GLY A 177 4.80 12.59 18.25
N THR A 178 5.88 12.44 19.01
CA THR A 178 6.09 13.13 20.30
C THR A 178 7.55 13.55 20.57
N ASP A 179 8.48 13.29 19.65
CA ASP A 179 9.92 13.47 19.82
C ASP A 179 10.57 14.23 18.64
N GLY A 180 10.56 15.56 18.77
CA GLY A 180 11.14 16.53 17.84
C GLY A 180 10.22 16.87 16.67
N THR A 181 10.52 17.97 15.97
CA THR A 181 9.74 18.45 14.81
C THR A 181 10.51 18.20 13.52
N LEU A 182 9.87 17.60 12.53
CA LEU A 182 10.43 17.47 11.18
C LEU A 182 10.46 18.85 10.51
N ARG A 183 11.53 19.19 9.80
CA ARG A 183 11.73 20.52 9.20
C ARG A 183 11.93 20.44 7.69
N LEU A 184 11.76 21.59 7.06
CA LEU A 184 12.11 21.82 5.66
C LEU A 184 13.41 22.64 5.55
N GLU A 185 14.14 22.43 4.47
CA GLU A 185 15.29 23.24 4.06
C GLU A 185 15.24 23.55 2.56
N SER A 186 15.78 24.70 2.15
CA SER A 186 15.96 25.03 0.72
C SER A 186 16.92 24.06 0.06
N ARG A 187 16.48 23.42 -1.03
CA ARG A 187 17.30 22.43 -1.76
C ARG A 187 17.09 22.55 -3.27
N SER A 188 18.17 22.48 -4.04
CA SER A 188 18.07 22.32 -5.49
C SER A 188 17.75 20.86 -5.83
N LEU A 189 16.62 20.63 -6.50
CA LEU A 189 16.18 19.32 -6.96
C LEU A 189 15.64 19.44 -8.40
N PRO A 190 15.79 18.40 -9.24
CA PRO A 190 15.29 18.43 -10.61
C PRO A 190 13.76 18.36 -10.65
N LEU A 191 13.16 19.27 -11.43
CA LEU A 191 11.73 19.19 -11.76
C LEU A 191 11.47 18.02 -12.73
N PRO A 192 10.40 17.23 -12.53
CA PRO A 192 9.98 16.23 -13.50
C PRO A 192 9.37 16.90 -14.74
N GLU A 193 9.48 16.25 -15.91
CA GLU A 193 8.94 16.74 -17.19
C GLU A 193 7.46 17.14 -17.14
N THR A 194 6.67 16.46 -16.29
CA THR A 194 5.31 16.84 -15.96
C THR A 194 5.20 17.06 -14.45
N PRO A 195 5.20 18.31 -13.98
CA PRO A 195 4.94 18.67 -12.59
C PRO A 195 3.63 18.04 -12.09
N ARG A 196 3.69 17.33 -10.96
CA ARG A 196 2.55 16.72 -10.27
C ARG A 196 2.78 16.78 -8.76
N PRO A 197 1.73 16.91 -7.94
CA PRO A 197 1.86 16.93 -6.49
C PRO A 197 2.20 15.56 -5.88
N ILE A 198 2.40 14.51 -6.69
CA ILE A 198 2.73 13.14 -6.26
C ILE A 198 3.93 12.62 -7.04
N ASN A 199 4.88 12.00 -6.35
CA ASN A 199 6.09 11.42 -6.95
C ASN A 199 6.57 10.20 -6.11
N PHE A 200 7.65 9.56 -6.56
CA PHE A 200 8.14 8.28 -6.06
C PHE A 200 9.64 8.33 -5.74
N ALA A 201 10.05 7.85 -4.57
CA ALA A 201 11.46 7.56 -4.29
C ALA A 201 11.66 6.04 -4.18
N TYR A 202 12.82 5.51 -4.56
CA TYR A 202 13.05 4.06 -4.60
C TYR A 202 14.08 3.63 -3.55
N VAL A 203 13.76 2.60 -2.79
CA VAL A 203 14.70 1.96 -1.87
C VAL A 203 15.06 0.58 -2.42
N GLY A 204 16.26 0.08 -2.10
CA GLY A 204 16.67 -1.29 -2.37
C GLY A 204 17.62 -1.78 -1.30
N LEU A 205 17.79 -3.10 -1.22
CA LEU A 205 18.80 -3.67 -0.35
C LEU A 205 20.19 -3.59 -0.98
N THR A 206 21.19 -3.25 -0.18
CA THR A 206 22.56 -3.65 -0.46
C THR A 206 22.65 -5.17 -0.36
N THR A 207 22.95 -5.85 -1.47
CA THR A 207 23.21 -7.29 -1.42
C THR A 207 24.50 -7.52 -0.63
N PRO A 208 24.50 -8.35 0.43
CA PRO A 208 25.75 -8.79 1.04
C PRO A 208 26.62 -9.47 -0.03
N PRO A 209 27.96 -9.34 0.01
CA PRO A 209 28.81 -10.10 -0.89
C PRO A 209 28.50 -11.60 -0.72
N SER A 210 28.07 -12.25 -1.80
CA SER A 210 27.81 -13.69 -1.79
C SER A 210 29.07 -14.41 -1.30
N PRO A 211 28.97 -15.33 -0.32
CA PRO A 211 30.14 -16.05 0.14
C PRO A 211 30.69 -16.88 -1.02
N THR A 212 31.89 -16.53 -1.48
CA THR A 212 32.62 -17.32 -2.48
C THR A 212 32.66 -18.77 -1.98
N PRO A 213 32.18 -19.76 -2.77
CA PRO A 213 32.17 -21.14 -2.32
C PRO A 213 33.61 -21.60 -2.10
N THR A 214 34.01 -21.72 -0.84
CA THR A 214 35.28 -22.35 -0.46
C THR A 214 35.25 -23.78 -0.99
N GLY A 215 36.12 -24.08 -1.94
CA GLY A 215 36.14 -25.36 -2.63
C GLY A 215 36.18 -26.52 -1.65
N SER A 216 35.19 -27.42 -1.74
CA SER A 216 35.17 -28.64 -0.93
C SER A 216 36.46 -29.44 -1.20
N PRO A 217 37.19 -29.89 -0.17
CA PRO A 217 38.45 -30.58 -0.37
C PRO A 217 38.21 -31.92 -1.07
N THR A 218 38.73 -32.06 -2.30
CA THR A 218 38.75 -33.32 -3.04
C THR A 218 39.45 -34.39 -2.22
N ALA A 219 38.71 -35.41 -1.78
CA ALA A 219 39.28 -36.56 -1.10
C ALA A 219 40.25 -37.31 -2.03
N SER A 220 41.51 -37.42 -1.63
CA SER A 220 42.53 -38.16 -2.37
C SER A 220 42.41 -39.66 -2.06
N PRO A 221 42.33 -40.56 -3.06
CA PRO A 221 42.18 -41.99 -2.82
C PRO A 221 43.47 -42.61 -2.27
N THR A 222 43.41 -43.13 -1.04
CA THR A 222 44.48 -43.96 -0.45
C THR A 222 44.49 -45.36 -1.06
N ALA A 223 45.68 -45.91 -1.31
CA ALA A 223 45.86 -47.17 -2.03
C ALA A 223 46.13 -48.39 -1.13
N GLY A 224 45.67 -49.56 -1.59
CA GLY A 224 46.22 -50.90 -1.28
C GLY A 224 45.33 -51.83 -0.44
N PRO A 225 45.65 -53.15 -0.36
CA PRO A 225 46.66 -53.90 -1.12
C PRO A 225 46.12 -55.18 -1.80
N THR A 226 47.03 -55.86 -2.53
CA THR A 226 46.83 -57.10 -3.31
C THR A 226 46.46 -58.34 -2.48
N GLY A 227 45.55 -59.18 -2.99
CA GLY A 227 45.31 -60.55 -2.49
C GLY A 227 44.64 -61.45 -3.52
N SER A 228 45.19 -62.65 -3.77
CA SER A 228 44.72 -63.70 -4.69
C SER A 228 45.09 -65.06 -4.06
N PRO A 229 44.23 -66.10 -4.05
CA PRO A 229 44.14 -67.02 -5.20
C PRO A 229 42.79 -67.76 -5.46
N SER A 230 42.52 -67.99 -6.76
CA SER A 230 42.09 -69.23 -7.43
C SER A 230 41.02 -70.23 -6.88
N ALA A 231 39.87 -70.28 -7.58
CA ALA A 231 39.19 -71.50 -8.13
C ALA A 231 38.45 -72.52 -7.22
N PRO A 232 37.58 -73.43 -7.76
CA PRO A 232 36.48 -73.22 -8.75
C PRO A 232 35.17 -74.03 -8.44
N ALA A 233 34.18 -74.00 -9.37
CA ALA A 233 33.07 -74.97 -9.58
C ALA A 233 31.85 -74.97 -8.59
N THR A 234 30.59 -75.35 -8.92
CA THR A 234 29.84 -75.62 -10.19
C THR A 234 28.32 -75.86 -9.88
N THR A 235 27.38 -75.59 -10.83
CA THR A 235 25.93 -75.99 -10.90
C THR A 235 24.94 -75.45 -9.82
N THR A 236 23.63 -75.20 -10.05
CA THR A 236 22.73 -75.35 -11.23
C THR A 236 21.53 -74.36 -11.14
N PRO A 237 20.82 -73.99 -12.24
CA PRO A 237 19.76 -72.95 -12.26
C PRO A 237 18.35 -73.45 -11.92
N GLY A 238 17.43 -72.53 -11.57
CA GLY A 238 16.02 -72.84 -11.30
C GLY A 238 15.03 -71.68 -11.55
N ALA A 239 14.37 -71.71 -12.71
CA ALA A 239 13.03 -71.21 -13.04
C ALA A 239 12.57 -69.78 -12.62
N ASP A 240 12.73 -68.89 -13.60
CA ASP A 240 11.80 -67.83 -14.09
C ASP A 240 10.34 -68.37 -14.34
N PRO A 241 9.35 -67.58 -14.84
CA PRO A 241 8.89 -66.22 -14.53
C PRO A 241 7.40 -66.19 -14.07
N SER A 242 6.85 -64.98 -13.82
CA SER A 242 5.40 -64.74 -14.01
C SER A 242 5.16 -63.41 -14.73
N VAL A 243 4.32 -63.51 -15.76
CA VAL A 243 3.91 -62.55 -16.81
C VAL A 243 2.36 -62.49 -16.75
N PRO A 244 1.58 -61.52 -17.31
CA PRO A 244 1.90 -60.30 -18.10
C PRO A 244 1.30 -58.99 -17.54
N GLY A 245 1.47 -57.86 -18.26
CA GLY A 245 0.38 -56.89 -18.38
C GLY A 245 0.74 -55.44 -18.73
N GLY A 246 0.51 -55.03 -19.98
CA GLY A 246 0.19 -53.64 -20.33
C GLY A 246 1.34 -52.73 -20.77
N GLU A 247 1.64 -52.75 -22.07
CA GLU A 247 2.11 -51.55 -22.75
C GLU A 247 0.91 -50.61 -22.97
N ASP A 248 1.00 -49.35 -22.54
CA ASP A 248 0.52 -48.18 -23.30
C ASP A 248 0.72 -46.85 -22.53
N GLY A 249 1.15 -45.81 -23.26
CA GLY A 249 0.71 -44.43 -22.98
C GLY A 249 1.53 -43.51 -22.06
N GLY A 250 2.59 -42.90 -22.60
CA GLY A 250 2.74 -41.42 -22.65
C GLY A 250 3.18 -40.62 -21.40
N GLU A 251 4.23 -39.83 -21.59
CA GLU A 251 4.51 -38.49 -21.04
C GLU A 251 4.12 -38.18 -19.56
N GLY A 252 5.02 -38.54 -18.63
CA GLY A 252 4.99 -38.15 -17.22
C GLY A 252 5.65 -36.80 -16.88
N GLY A 253 5.57 -35.79 -17.76
CA GLY A 253 6.14 -34.46 -17.54
C GLY A 253 5.26 -33.56 -16.67
N GLY A 254 5.32 -33.70 -15.35
CA GLY A 254 4.43 -33.02 -14.39
C GLY A 254 4.59 -31.51 -14.29
N LEU A 255 3.88 -30.75 -15.15
CA LEU A 255 3.61 -29.32 -14.96
C LEU A 255 2.33 -29.09 -14.11
N PRO A 256 2.21 -27.98 -13.37
CA PRO A 256 1.05 -27.70 -12.53
C PRO A 256 -0.23 -27.47 -13.36
N VAL A 257 -1.32 -28.12 -12.95
CA VAL A 257 -2.63 -28.09 -13.63
C VAL A 257 -3.33 -26.74 -13.39
N THR A 258 -3.13 -25.77 -14.27
CA THR A 258 -3.86 -24.49 -14.29
C THR A 258 -5.15 -24.56 -15.12
N GLY A 259 -5.97 -25.59 -14.89
CA GLY A 259 -7.16 -25.88 -15.72
C GLY A 259 -8.52 -25.43 -15.16
N ALA A 260 -8.71 -25.38 -13.84
CA ALA A 260 -10.05 -25.33 -13.24
C ALA A 260 -10.59 -23.92 -12.90
N GLY A 261 -9.76 -22.87 -12.97
CA GLY A 261 -10.13 -21.53 -12.46
C GLY A 261 -10.76 -20.56 -13.48
N THR A 262 -10.56 -20.77 -14.77
CA THR A 262 -10.89 -19.79 -15.82
C THR A 262 -12.39 -19.71 -16.12
N ALA A 263 -13.10 -20.84 -16.13
CA ALA A 263 -14.53 -20.90 -16.41
C ALA A 263 -15.37 -20.12 -15.38
N THR A 264 -15.02 -20.24 -14.09
CA THR A 264 -15.70 -19.58 -12.97
C THR A 264 -15.52 -18.06 -13.01
N LEU A 265 -14.30 -17.59 -13.28
CA LEU A 265 -13.98 -16.16 -13.39
C LEU A 265 -14.67 -15.51 -14.60
N ALA A 266 -14.70 -16.19 -15.75
CA ALA A 266 -15.41 -15.72 -16.94
C ALA A 266 -16.93 -15.58 -16.69
N GLY A 267 -17.54 -16.53 -15.98
CA GLY A 267 -18.96 -16.49 -15.61
C GLY A 267 -19.32 -15.29 -14.73
N VAL A 268 -18.52 -15.01 -13.69
CA VAL A 268 -18.75 -13.86 -12.79
C VAL A 268 -18.60 -12.53 -13.54
N GLY A 269 -17.60 -12.40 -14.41
CA GLY A 269 -17.39 -11.21 -15.24
C GLY A 269 -18.59 -10.90 -16.16
N ALA A 270 -19.16 -11.92 -16.79
CA ALA A 270 -20.33 -11.77 -17.65
C ALA A 270 -21.58 -11.29 -16.89
N VAL A 271 -21.82 -11.82 -15.68
CA VAL A 271 -22.96 -11.40 -14.84
C VAL A 271 -22.82 -9.94 -14.39
N LEU A 272 -21.61 -9.53 -13.97
CA LEU A 272 -21.34 -8.14 -13.58
C LEU A 272 -21.50 -7.15 -14.74
N LEU A 273 -21.04 -7.52 -15.95
CA LEU A 273 -21.24 -6.70 -17.16
C LEU A 273 -22.72 -6.55 -17.54
N LEU A 274 -23.52 -7.60 -17.40
CA LEU A 274 -24.97 -7.53 -17.66
C LEU A 274 -25.70 -6.64 -16.64
N LEU A 275 -25.36 -6.74 -15.35
CA LEU A 275 -25.93 -5.90 -14.30
C LEU A 275 -25.53 -4.42 -14.46
N GLY A 276 -24.24 -4.14 -14.69
CA GLY A 276 -23.73 -2.79 -14.88
C GLY A 276 -24.27 -2.14 -16.17
N GLY A 277 -24.21 -2.85 -17.30
CA GLY A 277 -24.73 -2.38 -18.58
C GLY A 277 -26.24 -2.16 -18.57
N GLY A 278 -27.00 -3.09 -17.97
CA GLY A 278 -28.45 -2.96 -17.78
C GLY A 278 -28.81 -1.74 -16.92
N GLY A 279 -28.14 -1.58 -15.78
CA GLY A 279 -28.33 -0.43 -14.89
C GLY A 279 -28.04 0.91 -15.57
N TYR A 280 -26.94 1.01 -16.32
CA TYR A 280 -26.58 2.20 -17.08
C TYR A 280 -27.62 2.57 -18.15
N LEU A 281 -28.12 1.59 -18.91
CA LEU A 281 -29.13 1.83 -19.95
C LEU A 281 -30.49 2.26 -19.35
N VAL A 282 -30.89 1.70 -18.20
CA VAL A 282 -32.11 2.12 -17.47
C VAL A 282 -31.95 3.54 -16.93
N ALA A 283 -30.79 3.87 -16.34
CA ALA A 283 -30.51 5.23 -15.85
C ALA A 283 -30.51 6.26 -17.00
N ARG A 284 -29.89 5.94 -18.14
CA ARG A 284 -29.88 6.78 -19.35
C ARG A 284 -31.29 7.02 -19.88
N ARG A 285 -32.14 5.98 -19.93
CA ARG A 285 -33.53 6.07 -20.42
C ARG A 285 -34.45 6.89 -19.50
N ARG A 286 -34.13 7.05 -18.21
CA ARG A 286 -34.92 7.88 -17.28
C ARG A 286 -34.66 9.38 -17.42
N ARG A 287 -33.51 9.80 -17.97
CA ARG A 287 -33.14 11.23 -18.09
C ARG A 287 -33.81 11.99 -19.26
N THR A 288 -34.63 11.34 -20.08
CA THR A 288 -35.31 11.95 -21.24
C THR A 288 -36.78 12.31 -20.99
N ARG A 289 -37.24 12.33 -19.73
CA ARG A 289 -38.57 12.83 -19.34
C ARG A 289 -38.45 14.13 -18.55
N PHE A 290 -38.04 15.19 -19.23
CA PHE A 290 -38.46 16.54 -18.84
C PHE A 290 -39.85 16.77 -19.45
N VAL A 291 -40.85 16.96 -18.58
CA VAL A 291 -42.14 17.54 -18.95
C VAL A 291 -42.06 19.00 -18.55
N ALA A 292 -42.47 19.89 -19.45
CA ALA A 292 -42.53 21.34 -19.24
C ALA A 292 -43.77 21.72 -18.41
#